data_AF-A0A351FTJ2-F1
#
_entry.id   AF-A0A351FTJ2-F1
#
_cell.length_a   1.000
_cell.length_b   1.000
_cell.length_c   1.000
_cell.angle_alpha   90.00
_cell.angle_beta   90.00
_cell.angle_gamma   90.00
#
_symmetry.space_group_name_H-M   'P 1'
#
loop_
_entity.id
_entity.type
_entity.pdbx_description
1 polymer ?
#
loop_
_entity_poly.entity_id
_entity_poly.type
_entity_poly.pdbx_seq_one_letter_code
_entity_poly.pdbx_strand_id
1 'polypeptide(L)'
;MNIDHWRGFFGWCTMINLGLYLISAIPLLFMIQWASELHAGLLHVDAESVRKEYFSYLANYKLLLIVFNLVPYAALRIMCRRQSES
;
A
#
# COMPACT_ATOMS: atom_id res chain seq x y z
N MET A 1 13.68 17.86 17.69
CA MET A 1 13.40 17.26 16.36
C MET A 1 12.28 18.06 15.72
N ASN A 2 12.45 18.54 14.48
CA ASN A 2 11.49 19.43 13.82
C ASN A 2 10.38 18.64 13.10
N ILE A 3 9.17 19.19 13.04
CA ILE A 3 8.00 18.63 12.33
C ILE A 3 8.32 18.30 10.87
N ASP A 4 9.22 19.07 10.26
CA ASP A 4 9.68 18.86 8.89
C ASP A 4 10.41 17.54 8.66
N HIS A 5 11.18 17.05 9.64
CA HIS A 5 11.87 15.76 9.52
C HIS A 5 10.85 14.61 9.49
N TRP A 6 9.87 14.65 10.37
CA TRP A 6 8.78 13.66 10.41
C TRP A 6 7.92 13.72 9.14
N ARG A 7 7.62 14.92 8.65
CA ARG A 7 6.89 15.11 7.39
C ARG A 7 7.62 14.50 6.21
N GLY A 8 8.95 14.70 6.13
CA GLY A 8 9.79 14.09 5.11
C GLY A 8 9.79 12.56 5.21
N PHE A 9 9.99 12.02 6.42
CA PHE A 9 9.97 10.58 6.67
C PHE A 9 8.65 9.92 6.22
N PHE A 10 7.49 10.38 6.73
CA PHE A 10 6.19 9.82 6.36
C PHE A 10 5.85 10.05 4.88
N GLY A 11 6.35 11.11 4.26
CA GLY A 11 6.24 11.34 2.82
C GLY A 11 6.95 10.25 2.00
N TRP A 12 8.21 9.96 2.32
CA TRP A 12 8.96 8.89 1.67
C TRP A 12 8.36 7.51 1.94
N CYS A 13 7.94 7.22 3.18
CA CYS A 13 7.29 5.96 3.50
C CYS A 13 5.98 5.78 2.71
N THR A 14 5.18 6.85 2.55
CA THR A 14 3.98 6.83 1.70
C THR A 14 4.33 6.55 0.24
N MET A 15 5.35 7.22 -0.31
CA MET A 15 5.74 7.08 -1.71
C MET A 15 6.24 5.66 -2.03
N ILE A 16 7.11 5.10 -1.17
CA ILE A 16 7.64 3.75 -1.35
C ILE A 16 6.54 2.71 -1.22
N ASN A 17 5.71 2.78 -0.17
CA ASN A 17 4.63 1.82 0.03
C ASN A 17 3.56 1.92 -1.07
N LEU A 18 3.28 3.12 -1.58
CA LEU A 18 2.38 3.28 -2.73
C LEU A 18 2.97 2.64 -3.99
N GLY A 19 4.26 2.83 -4.25
CA GLY A 19 4.95 2.18 -5.36
C GLY A 19 4.88 0.65 -5.29
N LEU A 20 5.18 0.08 -4.12
CA LEU A 20 5.08 -1.37 -3.87
C LEU A 20 3.64 -1.89 -4.02
N TYR A 21 2.65 -1.14 -3.53
CA TYR A 21 1.24 -1.47 -3.71
C TYR A 21 0.87 -1.51 -5.20
N LEU A 22 1.30 -0.52 -5.99
CA LEU A 22 1.01 -0.46 -7.43
C LEU A 22 1.73 -1.56 -8.21
N ILE A 23 3.00 -1.83 -7.91
CA ILE A 23 3.77 -2.94 -8.50
C ILE A 23 3.11 -4.28 -8.20
N SER A 24 2.46 -4.43 -7.04
CA SER A 24 1.71 -5.64 -6.70
C SER A 24 0.35 -5.69 -7.41
N ALA A 25 -0.40 -4.58 -7.37
CA ALA A 25 -1.78 -4.51 -7.86
C ALA A 25 -1.90 -4.57 -9.38
N ILE A 26 -1.02 -3.86 -10.11
CA ILE A 26 -1.13 -3.72 -11.56
C ILE A 26 -0.97 -5.08 -12.28
N PRO A 27 0.07 -5.89 -12.02
CA PRO A 27 0.20 -7.20 -12.64
C PRO A 27 -0.95 -8.13 -12.29
N LEU A 28 -1.46 -8.06 -11.05
CA LEU A 28 -2.63 -8.82 -10.64
C LEU A 28 -3.83 -8.46 -11.53
N LEU A 29 -4.11 -7.19 -11.82
CA LEU A 29 -5.25 -6.82 -12.68
C LEU A 29 -5.18 -7.44 -14.09
N PHE A 30 -3.99 -7.59 -14.67
CA PHE A 30 -3.83 -8.11 -16.03
C PHE A 30 -3.56 -9.62 -16.11
N MET A 31 -2.97 -10.20 -15.06
CA MET A 31 -2.43 -11.56 -15.08
C MET A 31 -2.99 -12.43 -13.95
N ILE A 32 -4.07 -12.02 -13.27
CA ILE A 32 -4.62 -12.76 -12.12
C ILE A 32 -4.92 -14.22 -12.45
N GLN A 33 -5.42 -14.52 -13.65
CA GLN A 33 -5.78 -15.89 -14.02
C GLN A 33 -4.54 -16.79 -14.11
N TRP A 34 -3.56 -16.39 -14.92
CA TRP A 34 -2.27 -17.08 -15.05
C TRP A 34 -1.53 -17.19 -13.70
N ALA A 35 -1.46 -16.08 -12.94
CA ALA A 35 -0.78 -16.07 -11.65
C ALA A 35 -1.47 -16.98 -10.63
N SER A 36 -2.82 -17.02 -10.63
CA SER A 36 -3.60 -17.87 -9.73
C SER A 36 -3.43 -19.35 -10.04
N GLU A 37 -3.38 -19.73 -11.31
CA GLU A 37 -3.15 -21.12 -11.73
C GLU A 37 -1.73 -21.58 -11.38
N LEU A 38 -0.74 -20.71 -11.61
CA LEU A 38 0.66 -20.98 -11.27
C LEU A 38 0.84 -21.19 -9.76
N HIS A 39 0.33 -20.28 -8.93
CA HIS A 39 0.46 -20.41 -7.47
C HIS A 39 -0.40 -21.52 -6.89
N ALA A 40 -1.58 -21.79 -7.47
CA ALA A 40 -2.41 -22.93 -7.11
C ALA A 40 -1.67 -24.25 -7.32
N GLY A 41 -1.00 -24.41 -8.47
CA GLY A 41 -0.17 -25.59 -8.76
C GLY A 41 1.03 -25.74 -7.80
N LEU A 42 1.73 -24.63 -7.50
CA LEU A 42 2.88 -24.66 -6.58
C LEU A 42 2.49 -24.95 -5.13
N LEU A 43 1.31 -24.51 -4.69
CA LEU A 43 0.85 -24.62 -3.31
C LEU A 43 -0.12 -25.81 -3.10
N HIS A 44 -0.47 -26.53 -4.17
CA HIS A 44 -1.47 -27.60 -4.16
C HIS A 44 -2.82 -27.15 -3.57
N VAL A 45 -3.28 -25.95 -3.95
CA VAL A 45 -4.57 -25.38 -3.54
C VAL A 45 -5.42 -25.05 -4.75
N ASP A 46 -6.70 -24.73 -4.53
CA ASP A 46 -7.59 -24.31 -5.60
C ASP A 46 -7.30 -22.86 -6.07
N ALA A 47 -7.39 -22.61 -7.38
CA ALA A 47 -7.08 -21.30 -7.96
C ALA A 47 -8.05 -20.19 -7.52
N GLU A 48 -9.31 -20.50 -7.20
CA GLU A 48 -10.26 -19.55 -6.63
C GLU A 48 -9.82 -19.08 -5.24
N SER A 49 -9.29 -20.01 -4.43
CA SER A 49 -8.76 -19.67 -3.11
C SER A 49 -7.59 -18.68 -3.22
N VAL A 50 -6.69 -18.88 -4.19
CA VAL A 50 -5.57 -17.96 -4.46
C VAL A 50 -6.07 -16.59 -4.90
N ARG A 51 -7.07 -16.52 -5.78
CA ARG A 51 -7.65 -15.23 -6.22
C ARG A 51 -8.27 -14.45 -5.07
N LYS A 52 -9.00 -15.13 -4.18
CA LYS A 52 -9.58 -14.53 -2.98
C LYS A 52 -8.50 -13.99 -2.04
N GLU A 53 -7.39 -14.73 -1.91
CA GLU A 53 -6.28 -14.32 -1.08
C GLU A 53 -5.55 -13.10 -1.67
N TYR A 54 -5.37 -13.03 -2.99
CA TYR A 54 -4.81 -11.83 -3.63
C TYR A 54 -5.67 -10.58 -3.40
N PHE A 55 -7.00 -10.70 -3.47
CA PHE A 55 -7.88 -9.58 -3.13
C PHE A 55 -7.71 -9.16 -1.67
N SER A 56 -7.67 -10.13 -0.75
CA SER A 56 -7.49 -9.89 0.68
C SER A 56 -6.14 -9.24 0.99
N TYR A 57 -5.07 -9.73 0.37
CA TYR A 57 -3.73 -9.16 0.44
C TYR A 57 -3.71 -7.69 -0.02
N LEU A 58 -4.27 -7.39 -1.20
CA LEU A 58 -4.33 -6.02 -1.71
C LEU A 58 -5.18 -5.12 -0.80
N ALA A 59 -6.32 -5.58 -0.30
CA ALA A 59 -7.16 -4.83 0.61
C ALA A 59 -6.43 -4.51 1.93
N ASN A 60 -5.78 -5.50 2.53
CA ASN A 60 -5.01 -5.34 3.75
C ASN A 60 -3.81 -4.41 3.54
N TYR A 61 -3.06 -4.59 2.45
CA TYR A 61 -1.91 -3.72 2.17
C TYR A 61 -2.37 -2.27 1.94
N LYS A 62 -3.48 -2.06 1.23
CA LYS A 62 -4.09 -0.74 1.05
C LYS A 62 -4.43 -0.08 2.39
N LEU A 63 -5.02 -0.84 3.33
CA LEU A 63 -5.33 -0.33 4.67
C LEU A 63 -4.06 0.05 5.43
N LEU A 64 -3.03 -0.80 5.41
CA LEU A 64 -1.75 -0.52 6.07
C LEU A 64 -1.09 0.75 5.51
N LEU A 65 -1.05 0.88 4.19
CA LEU A 65 -0.56 2.08 3.51
C LEU A 65 -1.32 3.33 3.95
N ILE A 66 -2.65 3.27 3.98
CA ILE A 66 -3.48 4.43 4.33
C ILE A 66 -3.28 4.81 5.80
N VAL A 67 -3.48 3.87 6.72
CA VAL A 67 -3.52 4.14 8.16
C VAL A 67 -2.16 4.51 8.72
N PHE A 68 -1.09 3.82 8.30
CA PHE A 68 0.23 4.00 8.89
C PHE A 68 1.14 4.98 8.15
N ASN A 69 0.83 5.35 6.90
CA ASN A 69 1.70 6.23 6.12
C ASN A 69 0.96 7.47 5.63
N LEU A 70 -0.08 7.28 4.81
CA LEU A 70 -0.76 8.39 4.16
C LEU A 70 -1.48 9.31 5.16
N VAL A 71 -2.20 8.75 6.13
CA VAL A 71 -2.93 9.51 7.15
C VAL A 71 -1.96 10.34 8.03
N PRO A 72 -0.89 9.76 8.61
CA PRO A 72 0.12 10.54 9.35
C PRO A 72 0.79 11.62 8.50
N TYR A 73 1.12 11.33 7.24
CA TYR A 73 1.69 12.33 6.33
C TYR A 73 0.72 13.48 6.08
N ALA A 74 -0.56 13.20 5.83
CA ALA A 74 -1.59 14.21 5.62
C ALA A 74 -1.79 15.07 6.88
N ALA A 75 -1.82 14.44 8.06
CA ALA A 75 -1.90 15.14 9.34
C ALA A 75 -0.73 16.13 9.51
N LEU A 76 0.51 15.69 9.27
CA LEU A 76 1.70 16.54 9.35
C LEU A 76 1.67 17.70 8.33
N ARG A 77 1.17 17.46 7.11
CA ARG A 77 0.98 18.51 6.10
C ARG A 77 0.00 19.58 6.56
N ILE A 78 -1.10 19.18 7.21
CA ILE A 78 -2.09 20.11 7.77
C ILE A 78 -1.48 20.92 8.93
N MET A 79 -0.79 20.25 9.85
CA MET A 79 -0.14 20.92 11.00
C MET A 79 0.90 21.94 10.56
N CYS A 80 1.73 21.59 9.58
CA CYS A 80 2.78 22.47 9.07
C CYS A 80 2.20 23.71 8.35
N ARG A 81 1.12 23.55 7.58
CA ARG A 81 0.43 24.68 6.94
C ARG A 81 -0.16 25.66 7.96
N ARG A 82 -0.69 25.15 9.08
CA ARG A 82 -1.26 25.98 10.14
C ARG A 82 -0.21 26.84 10.85
N GLN A 83 1.03 26.37 10.96
CA GLN A 83 2.14 27.14 11.56
C GLN A 83 2.65 28.29 10.67
N SER A 84 2.51 28.19 9.35
CA SER A 84 2.91 29.29 8.45
C SER A 84 1.91 30.46 8.40
N GLU A 85 0.69 30.25 8.89
CA GLU A 85 -0.38 31.25 8.91
C GLU A 85 -0.47 32.01 10.25
N SER A 86 0.28 31.59 11.28
CA SER A 86 0.34 32.19 12.63
C SER A 86 1.64 32.93 12.87
#